data_AF-A0A2E7DSX3-F1
#
_entry.id   AF-A0A2E7DSX3-F1
#
_cell.length_a   1.000
_cell.length_b   1.000
_cell.length_c   1.000
_cell.angle_alpha   90.00
_cell.angle_beta   90.00
_cell.angle_gamma   90.00
#
_symmetry.space_group_name_H-M   'P 1'
#
loop_
_entity.id
_entity.type
_entity.pdbx_description
1 polymer ?
#
loop_
_entity_poly.entity_id
_entity_poly.type
_entity_poly.pdbx_seq_one_letter_code
_entity_poly.pdbx_strand_id
1 'polypeptide(L)'
;EFAATLPSSQKYRDGEKKYLLKEVFKPFIPDSLLYRKKMGFSTPLDEWFRGELKSLSESQIIGSQRGLCDVFERSVINKLWEEHQTRKADHGIVLWSMLMYQMWFSKYIFKSTLNKQNKTLGK
;
A
#
# COMPACT_ATOMS: atom_id res chain seq x y z
N GLU A 1 5.87 2.36 -31.13
CA GLU A 1 6.78 2.05 -32.26
C GLU A 1 7.97 3.00 -32.39
N PHE A 2 7.85 4.25 -32.86
CA PHE A 2 9.02 5.15 -33.11
C PHE A 2 9.97 5.36 -31.90
N ALA A 3 9.44 5.57 -30.69
CA ALA A 3 10.30 5.74 -29.51
C ALA A 3 11.15 4.49 -29.20
N ALA A 4 10.71 3.31 -29.63
CA ALA A 4 11.45 2.07 -29.43
C ALA A 4 12.68 1.98 -30.35
N THR A 5 12.62 2.54 -31.56
CA THR A 5 13.71 2.51 -32.56
C THR A 5 14.84 3.49 -32.28
N LEU A 6 14.64 4.44 -31.35
CA LEU A 6 15.66 5.42 -30.99
C LEU A 6 16.89 4.77 -30.32
N PRO A 7 18.12 5.19 -30.68
CA PRO A 7 19.35 4.76 -30.02
C PRO A 7 19.31 4.96 -28.50
N SER A 8 19.89 4.02 -27.76
CA SER A 8 19.95 4.10 -26.29
C SER A 8 20.64 5.37 -25.79
N SER A 9 21.64 5.87 -26.53
CA SER A 9 22.36 7.13 -26.26
C SER A 9 21.49 8.40 -26.36
N GLN A 10 20.32 8.32 -26.97
CA GLN A 10 19.33 9.42 -27.00
C GLN A 10 18.31 9.28 -25.86
N LYS A 11 18.12 8.08 -25.32
CA LYS A 11 17.27 7.85 -24.14
C LYS A 11 18.02 8.10 -22.83
N TYR A 12 19.33 7.91 -22.84
CA TYR A 12 20.23 8.10 -21.72
C TYR A 12 21.56 8.73 -22.18
N ARG A 13 21.97 9.83 -21.54
CA ARG A 13 23.23 10.53 -21.84
C ARG A 13 23.79 11.11 -20.55
N ASP A 14 25.07 10.88 -20.26
CA ASP A 14 25.82 11.50 -19.15
C ASP A 14 25.12 11.44 -17.77
N GLY A 15 24.62 10.26 -17.39
CA GLY A 15 23.89 10.09 -16.12
C GLY A 15 22.40 10.45 -16.21
N GLU A 16 21.98 11.09 -17.29
CA GLU A 16 20.64 11.62 -17.44
C GLU A 16 19.70 10.66 -18.17
N LYS A 17 18.64 10.25 -17.48
CA LYS A 17 17.56 9.43 -18.05
C LYS A 17 16.54 10.29 -18.76
N LYS A 18 15.92 9.74 -19.81
CA LYS A 18 14.92 10.42 -20.65
C LYS A 18 15.46 11.68 -21.33
N TYR A 19 16.74 11.68 -21.69
CA TYR A 19 17.46 12.84 -22.22
C TYR A 19 16.72 13.51 -23.39
N LEU A 20 16.49 12.79 -24.50
CA LEU A 20 15.80 13.36 -25.67
C LEU A 20 14.38 13.85 -25.35
N LEU A 21 13.65 13.15 -24.47
CA LEU A 21 12.33 13.59 -24.04
C LEU A 21 12.43 14.95 -23.34
N LYS A 22 13.40 15.14 -22.45
CA LYS A 22 13.56 16.42 -21.76
C LYS A 22 13.94 17.53 -22.74
N GLU A 23 14.90 17.29 -23.63
CA GLU A 23 15.32 18.29 -24.64
C GLU A 23 14.15 18.79 -25.49
N VAL A 24 13.28 17.89 -25.95
CA VAL A 24 12.10 18.25 -26.76
C VAL A 24 11.09 19.11 -25.97
N PHE A 25 10.97 18.88 -24.66
CA PHE A 25 10.00 19.57 -23.81
C PHE A 25 10.52 20.83 -23.10
N LYS A 26 11.83 21.13 -23.17
CA LYS A 26 12.44 22.35 -22.60
C LYS A 26 11.70 23.66 -22.92
N PRO A 27 11.21 23.90 -24.16
CA PRO A 27 10.51 25.15 -24.47
C PRO A 27 9.13 25.27 -23.82
N PHE A 28 8.58 24.17 -23.31
CA PHE A 28 7.18 24.09 -22.88
C PHE A 28 7.01 23.92 -21.36
N ILE A 29 8.05 23.45 -20.66
CA ILE A 29 7.98 23.08 -19.25
C ILE A 29 9.17 23.68 -18.51
N PRO A 30 8.97 24.36 -17.35
CA PRO A 30 10.08 24.85 -16.53
C PRO A 30 11.04 23.74 -16.11
N ASP A 31 12.34 24.06 -16.08
CA ASP A 31 13.39 23.11 -15.70
C ASP A 31 13.14 22.46 -14.33
N SER A 32 12.54 23.20 -13.39
CA SER A 32 12.20 22.69 -12.06
C SER A 32 11.26 21.49 -12.09
N LEU A 33 10.36 21.40 -13.08
CA LEU A 33 9.45 20.27 -13.26
C LEU A 33 10.07 19.20 -14.17
N LEU A 34 10.77 19.62 -15.22
CA LEU A 34 11.37 18.74 -16.22
C LEU A 34 12.49 17.86 -15.66
N TYR A 35 13.27 18.41 -14.73
CA TYR A 35 14.40 17.75 -14.06
C TYR A 35 14.08 17.28 -12.65
N ARG A 36 12.82 17.40 -12.20
CA ARG A 36 12.38 16.91 -10.89
C ARG A 36 12.72 15.42 -10.72
N LYS A 37 13.17 15.04 -9.52
CA LYS A 37 13.37 13.62 -9.16
C LYS A 37 12.08 12.85 -9.40
N LYS A 38 12.18 11.68 -10.05
CA LYS A 38 11.04 10.80 -10.27
C LYS A 38 10.44 10.41 -8.91
N MET A 39 9.23 10.91 -8.65
CA MET A 39 8.40 10.42 -7.57
C MET A 39 7.66 9.20 -8.12
N GLY A 40 7.68 8.09 -7.39
CA GLY A 40 6.79 6.97 -7.71
C GLY A 40 5.33 7.42 -7.58
N PHE A 41 4.42 6.66 -8.17
CA PHE A 41 3.01 6.72 -7.79
C PHE A 41 2.85 5.92 -6.49
N SER A 42 3.45 6.41 -5.40
CA SER A 42 3.27 5.79 -4.09
C SER A 42 1.88 6.14 -3.60
N THR A 43 1.07 5.11 -3.35
CA THR A 43 -0.19 5.27 -2.62
C THR A 43 0.14 5.89 -1.25
N PRO A 44 -0.53 6.98 -0.84
CA PRO A 44 -0.28 7.65 0.43
C PRO A 44 -0.94 6.84 1.57
N LEU A 45 -0.45 5.62 1.77
CA LEU A 45 -1.01 4.67 2.74
C LEU A 45 -1.02 5.27 4.14
N ASP A 46 0.04 6.00 4.49
CA ASP A 46 0.19 6.65 5.77
C ASP A 46 -0.92 7.70 6.04
N GLU A 47 -1.26 8.51 5.04
CA GLU A 47 -2.40 9.44 5.14
C GLU A 47 -3.73 8.69 5.22
N TRP A 48 -3.90 7.64 4.42
CA TRP A 48 -5.12 6.85 4.40
C TRP A 48 -5.40 6.14 5.72
N PHE A 49 -4.40 5.48 6.33
CA PHE A 49 -4.55 4.78 7.61
C PHE A 49 -4.82 5.72 8.80
N ARG A 50 -4.40 6.99 8.69
CA ARG A 50 -4.72 8.03 9.67
C ARG A 50 -6.02 8.79 9.38
N GLY A 51 -6.54 8.68 8.15
CA GLY A 51 -7.75 9.34 7.68
C GLY A 51 -8.81 8.36 7.20
N GLU A 52 -9.03 8.31 5.89
CA GLU A 52 -10.17 7.64 5.26
C GLU A 52 -10.28 6.14 5.59
N LEU A 53 -9.15 5.44 5.69
CA LEU A 53 -9.11 4.01 6.04
C LEU A 53 -9.03 3.75 7.55
N LYS A 54 -8.91 4.78 8.39
CA LYS A 54 -8.68 4.62 9.84
C LYS A 54 -9.76 3.73 10.47
N SER A 55 -11.04 4.10 10.31
CA SER A 55 -12.15 3.40 10.98
C SER A 55 -12.28 1.95 10.50
N LEU A 56 -12.19 1.72 9.18
CA LEU A 56 -12.21 0.37 8.61
C LEU A 56 -11.04 -0.46 9.15
N SER A 57 -9.84 0.10 9.14
CA SER A 57 -8.63 -0.60 9.53
C SER A 57 -8.62 -0.89 11.03
N GLU A 58 -9.08 0.04 11.85
CA GLU A 58 -9.25 -0.17 13.29
C GLU A 58 -10.24 -1.31 13.56
N SER A 59 -11.41 -1.29 12.91
CA SER A 59 -12.40 -2.36 13.03
C SER A 59 -11.85 -3.73 12.62
N GLN A 60 -11.10 -3.80 11.51
CA GLN A 60 -10.57 -5.06 11.02
C GLN A 60 -9.35 -5.51 11.83
N ILE A 61 -8.32 -4.69 11.95
CA ILE A 61 -7.02 -5.04 12.57
C ILE A 61 -7.14 -5.15 14.08
N ILE A 62 -7.84 -4.20 14.72
CA ILE A 62 -7.96 -4.13 16.18
C ILE A 62 -9.30 -4.76 16.63
N GLY A 63 -10.41 -4.49 15.96
CA GLY A 63 -11.72 -5.02 16.39
C GLY A 63 -11.87 -6.54 16.28
N SER A 64 -11.09 -7.21 15.42
CA SER A 64 -11.22 -8.65 15.19
C SER A 64 -10.61 -9.49 16.32
N GLN A 65 -11.28 -10.60 16.65
CA GLN A 65 -10.84 -11.58 17.65
C GLN A 65 -10.20 -12.83 17.04
N ARG A 66 -10.24 -12.96 15.71
CA ARG A 66 -9.73 -14.10 14.93
C ARG A 66 -9.00 -13.57 13.70
N GLY A 67 -8.16 -14.39 13.07
CA GLY A 67 -7.35 -13.99 11.92
C GLY A 67 -5.99 -13.51 12.39
N LEU A 68 -5.74 -12.19 12.42
CA LEU A 68 -4.45 -11.64 12.83
C LEU A 68 -4.02 -12.08 14.23
N CYS A 69 -4.97 -12.12 15.18
CA CYS A 69 -4.70 -12.53 16.56
C CYS A 69 -4.43 -14.04 16.70
N ASP A 70 -4.74 -14.83 15.69
CA ASP A 70 -4.45 -16.28 15.69
C ASP A 70 -2.98 -16.57 15.28
N VAL A 71 -2.30 -15.60 14.64
CA VAL A 71 -0.93 -15.75 14.10
C VAL A 71 0.08 -14.77 14.68
N PHE A 72 -0.36 -13.61 15.18
CA PHE A 72 0.51 -12.58 15.74
C PHE A 72 0.07 -12.19 17.14
N GLU A 73 1.05 -11.77 17.95
CA GLU A 73 0.79 -11.23 19.28
C GLU A 73 0.00 -9.92 19.21
N ARG A 74 -1.08 -9.87 19.98
CA ARG A 74 -1.99 -8.71 19.99
C ARG A 74 -1.32 -7.42 20.46
N SER A 75 -0.40 -7.53 21.41
CA SER A 75 0.39 -6.40 21.94
C SER A 75 1.21 -5.73 20.84
N VAL A 76 1.84 -6.51 19.96
CA VAL A 76 2.65 -6.02 18.85
C VAL A 76 1.78 -5.33 17.81
N ILE A 77 0.63 -5.90 17.45
CA ILE A 77 -0.32 -5.27 16.53
C ILE A 77 -0.77 -3.91 17.06
N ASN A 78 -1.19 -3.85 18.33
CA ASN A 78 -1.65 -2.61 18.97
C ASN A 78 -0.54 -1.55 18.98
N LYS A 79 0.70 -1.95 19.28
CA LYS A 79 1.86 -1.04 19.27
C LYS A 79 2.09 -0.45 17.88
N LEU A 80 2.12 -1.27 16.83
CA LEU A 80 2.33 -0.79 15.46
C LEU A 80 1.20 0.15 15.02
N TRP A 81 -0.04 -0.18 15.37
CA TRP A 81 -1.18 0.70 15.14
C TRP A 81 -1.00 2.05 15.84
N GLU A 82 -0.72 2.06 17.14
CA GLU A 82 -0.56 3.28 17.93
C GLU A 82 0.60 4.15 17.44
N GLU A 83 1.78 3.55 17.19
CA GLU A 83 2.94 4.26 16.66
C GLU A 83 2.66 4.93 15.31
N HIS A 84 1.83 4.30 14.47
CA HIS A 84 1.40 4.88 13.20
C HIS A 84 0.41 6.03 13.40
N GLN A 85 -0.61 5.83 14.23
CA GLN A 85 -1.65 6.85 14.46
C GLN A 85 -1.10 8.10 15.15
N THR A 86 -0.11 7.94 16.03
CA THR A 86 0.57 9.03 16.73
C THR A 86 1.70 9.67 15.93
N ARG A 87 1.94 9.21 14.69
CA ARG A 87 3.04 9.66 13.80
C ARG A 87 4.44 9.43 14.40
N LYS A 88 4.58 8.53 15.36
CA LYS A 88 5.87 8.14 15.93
C LYS A 88 6.70 7.32 14.92
N ALA A 89 6.04 6.52 14.07
CA ALA A 89 6.67 5.78 12.98
C ALA A 89 5.68 5.56 11.82
N ASP A 90 6.20 5.40 10.60
CA ASP A 90 5.38 5.02 9.44
C ASP A 90 5.35 3.49 9.25
N HIS A 91 4.21 2.89 9.60
CA HIS A 91 3.91 1.47 9.43
C HIS A 91 2.91 1.20 8.29
N GLY A 92 2.64 2.16 7.39
CA GLY A 92 1.54 2.09 6.41
C GLY A 92 1.56 0.83 5.53
N ILE A 93 2.74 0.39 5.09
CA ILE A 93 2.89 -0.83 4.27
C ILE A 93 2.56 -2.10 5.08
N VAL A 94 2.98 -2.15 6.34
CA VAL A 94 2.72 -3.28 7.23
C VAL A 94 1.23 -3.34 7.57
N LEU A 95 0.63 -2.19 7.92
CA LEU A 95 -0.81 -2.08 8.20
C LEU A 95 -1.66 -2.45 6.99
N TRP A 96 -1.24 -2.08 5.77
CA TRP A 96 -1.88 -2.53 4.53
C TRP A 96 -1.88 -4.04 4.40
N SER A 97 -0.74 -4.68 4.63
CA SER A 97 -0.61 -6.13 4.56
C SER A 97 -1.51 -6.82 5.59
N MET A 98 -1.55 -6.28 6.81
CA MET A 98 -2.43 -6.77 7.89
C MET A 98 -3.91 -6.62 7.53
N LEU A 99 -4.31 -5.47 7.01
CA LEU A 99 -5.69 -5.21 6.58
C LEU A 99 -6.13 -6.20 5.49
N MET A 100 -5.31 -6.38 4.46
CA MET A 100 -5.61 -7.31 3.36
C MET A 100 -5.73 -8.75 3.84
N TYR A 101 -4.80 -9.19 4.69
CA TYR A 101 -4.86 -10.52 5.31
C TYR A 101 -6.14 -10.70 6.13
N GLN A 102 -6.47 -9.74 6.99
CA GLN A 102 -7.65 -9.83 7.84
C GLN A 102 -8.94 -9.86 7.03
N MET A 103 -9.06 -9.02 6.00
CA MET A 103 -10.23 -9.00 5.12
C MET A 103 -10.37 -10.32 4.35
N TRP A 104 -9.26 -10.89 3.86
CA TRP A 104 -9.25 -12.21 3.24
C TRP A 104 -9.69 -13.30 4.24
N PHE A 105 -9.13 -13.31 5.45
CA PHE A 105 -9.47 -14.27 6.49
C PHE A 105 -10.96 -14.20 6.83
N SER A 106 -11.49 -13.00 7.05
CA SER A 106 -12.92 -12.76 7.33
C SER A 106 -13.82 -13.29 6.21
N LYS A 107 -13.42 -13.07 4.95
CA LYS A 107 -14.21 -13.47 3.78
C LYS A 107 -14.19 -14.97 3.52
N TYR A 108 -13.03 -15.61 3.62
CA TYR A 108 -12.84 -16.98 3.14
C TYR A 108 -12.70 -18.01 4.26
N ILE A 109 -12.07 -17.66 5.38
CA ILE A 109 -11.83 -18.60 6.48
C ILE A 109 -12.94 -18.53 7.52
N PHE A 110 -13.24 -17.33 8.04
CA PHE A 110 -14.19 -17.17 9.14
C PHE A 110 -15.63 -17.55 8.74
N LYS A 111 -16.13 -16.99 7.62
CA LYS A 111 -17.46 -17.33 7.09
C LYS A 111 -17.60 -18.82 6.75
N SER A 112 -16.54 -19.47 6.27
CA SER A 112 -16.61 -20.91 5.96
C SER A 112 -16.74 -21.78 7.22
N THR A 113 -16.18 -21.32 8.33
CA THR A 113 -16.22 -22.02 9.62
C THR A 113 -17.62 -21.95 10.25
N LEU A 114 -18.26 -20.77 10.22
CA LEU A 114 -19.64 -20.59 10.71
C LEU A 114 -20.66 -21.45 9.92
N ASN A 115 -20.53 -21.50 8.60
CA ASN A 115 -21.43 -22.29 7.76
C ASN A 115 -21.28 -23.80 8.00
N LYS A 116 -20.08 -24.28 8.35
CA LYS A 116 -19.88 -25.69 8.72
C LYS A 116 -20.51 -26.02 10.09
N GLN A 117 -20.33 -25.17 11.10
CA GLN A 117 -20.91 -25.39 12.43
C GLN A 117 -22.44 -25.43 12.41
N ASN A 118 -23.07 -24.53 11.66
CA ASN A 118 -24.54 -24.48 11.53
C ASN A 118 -25.12 -25.72 10.81
N LYS A 119 -24.34 -26.38 9.94
CA LYS A 119 -24.77 -27.61 9.24
C LYS A 119 -24.66 -28.86 10.13
N THR A 120 -23.81 -28.85 11.15
CA THR A 120 -23.61 -29.98 12.07
C THR A 120 -24.62 -29.98 13.23
N LEU A 121 -25.10 -28.80 13.65
CA LEU A 121 -26.09 -28.62 14.72
C LEU A 121 -27.56 -28.74 14.26
N GLY A 122 -27.79 -28.89 12.95
CA GLY A 122 -29.12 -29.06 12.35
C GLY A 122 -29.50 -30.50 12.03
N LYS A 123 -28.88 -31.48 12.71
CA LYS A 123 -29.27 -32.90 12.69
C LYS A 123 -29.72 -33.34 14.07
#